data_AF-A0A0P0ALP2-F1
#
_entry.id   AF-A0A0P0ALP2-F1
#
_cell.length_a   1.000
_cell.length_b   1.000
_cell.length_c   1.000
_cell.angle_alpha   90.00
_cell.angle_beta   90.00
_cell.angle_gamma   90.00
#
_symmetry.space_group_name_H-M   'P 1'
#
loop_
_entity.id
_entity.type
_entity.pdbx_description
1 polymer ?
#
loop_
_entity_poly.entity_id
_entity_poly.type
_entity_poly.pdbx_seq_one_letter_code
_entity_poly.pdbx_strand_id
1 'polypeptide(L)'
;LAEASIFGMPDWIITVFLQSGIAMILLTAQIGQLAAQCNASHMMLDYINNYFMVFTVFVSFAIELSGVLHASYVIQIVVSKLAGRPLTSKEPPRTTSQNIFFWGRCLMSVAIVIFAIIVTLVALFEGKTTMWKSIPNSVAVILFFVLMSVVGLLEGMQIAFFAVTKMDKEELGDAKCAKMTCDLLFDANGRNL
;
A
#
# COMPACT_ATOMS: atom_id res chain seq x y z
N LEU A 1 22.69 -27.80 11.87
CA LEU A 1 21.97 -27.49 13.12
C LEU A 1 20.69 -28.30 13.08
N ALA A 2 20.50 -29.10 14.12
CA ALA A 2 19.59 -30.24 14.17
C ALA A 2 18.17 -29.95 13.67
N GLU A 3 17.57 -31.00 13.10
CA GLU A 3 16.15 -31.20 12.80
C GLU A 3 15.28 -30.91 14.03
N ALA A 4 15.12 -29.63 14.39
CA ALA A 4 14.03 -29.24 15.25
C ALA A 4 12.77 -29.46 14.42
N SER A 5 12.11 -30.60 14.64
CA SER A 5 10.75 -30.87 14.15
C SER A 5 9.83 -29.83 14.77
N ILE A 6 9.81 -28.62 14.19
CA ILE A 6 8.94 -27.54 14.62
C ILE A 6 7.51 -28.06 14.40
N PHE A 7 6.87 -28.46 15.51
CA PHE A 7 5.52 -29.05 15.59
C PHE A 7 5.30 -30.45 14.96
N GLY A 8 6.34 -31.23 14.66
CA GLY A 8 6.16 -32.58 14.11
C GLY A 8 5.52 -32.62 12.70
N MET A 9 5.57 -31.50 11.98
CA MET A 9 5.05 -31.37 10.63
C MET A 9 6.07 -31.86 9.58
N PRO A 10 5.62 -32.35 8.41
CA PRO A 10 6.50 -32.71 7.30
C PRO A 10 7.40 -31.53 6.87
N ASP A 11 8.66 -31.83 6.55
CA ASP A 11 9.68 -30.82 6.19
C ASP A 11 9.25 -29.92 5.03
N TRP A 12 8.51 -30.46 4.06
CA TRP A 12 8.02 -29.67 2.93
C TRP A 12 7.03 -28.58 3.36
N ILE A 13 6.23 -28.80 4.41
CA ILE A 13 5.32 -27.79 4.98
C ILE A 13 6.13 -26.69 5.67
N ILE A 14 7.15 -27.08 6.44
CA ILE A 14 8.04 -26.14 7.13
C ILE A 14 8.79 -25.27 6.11
N THR A 15 9.35 -25.86 5.05
CA THR A 15 10.06 -25.13 4.00
C THR A 15 9.14 -24.18 3.23
N VAL A 16 7.93 -24.62 2.86
CA VAL A 16 7.01 -23.79 2.08
C VAL A 16 6.37 -22.70 2.92
N PHE A 17 5.99 -22.94 4.18
CA PHE A 17 5.29 -21.94 4.98
C PHE A 17 6.23 -21.08 5.82
N LEU A 18 7.20 -21.68 6.52
CA LEU A 18 8.06 -20.96 7.47
C LEU A 18 9.34 -20.42 6.82
N GLN A 19 9.91 -21.13 5.84
CA GLN A 19 11.20 -20.73 5.24
C GLN A 19 11.05 -19.82 4.01
N SER A 20 9.95 -19.92 3.26
CA SER A 20 9.70 -19.06 2.08
C SER A 20 9.25 -17.64 2.44
N GLY A 21 8.73 -17.44 3.66
CA GLY A 21 8.10 -16.19 4.10
C GLY A 21 6.62 -16.05 3.72
N ILE A 22 6.04 -17.00 2.96
CA ILE A 22 4.63 -16.95 2.54
C ILE A 22 3.68 -16.96 3.74
N ALA A 23 3.94 -17.76 4.79
CA ALA A 23 3.06 -17.76 5.97
C ALA A 23 3.04 -16.38 6.65
N MET A 24 4.20 -15.71 6.71
CA MET A 24 4.29 -14.38 7.30
C MET A 24 3.53 -13.35 6.48
N ILE A 25 3.66 -13.41 5.14
CA ILE A 25 2.92 -12.53 4.22
C ILE A 25 1.40 -12.76 4.33
N LEU A 26 0.95 -14.01 4.35
CA LEU A 26 -0.47 -14.33 4.48
C LEU A 26 -1.02 -13.91 5.85
N LEU A 27 -0.26 -14.11 6.92
CA LEU A 27 -0.62 -13.66 8.26
C LEU A 27 -0.75 -12.14 8.31
N THR A 28 0.24 -11.39 7.82
CA THR A 28 0.21 -9.93 7.87
C THR A 28 -0.85 -9.35 6.95
N ALA A 29 -1.05 -9.91 5.74
CA ALA A 29 -2.07 -9.43 4.82
C ALA A 29 -3.49 -9.76 5.30
N GLN A 30 -3.79 -11.01 5.66
CA GLN A 30 -5.15 -11.43 6.00
C GLN A 30 -5.58 -10.92 7.39
N ILE A 31 -4.74 -11.13 8.39
CA ILE A 31 -5.06 -10.79 9.79
C ILE A 31 -4.68 -9.35 10.11
N GLY A 32 -3.55 -8.86 9.57
CA GLY A 32 -3.05 -7.52 9.89
C GLY A 32 -3.74 -6.39 9.13
N GLN A 33 -4.23 -6.63 7.90
CA GLN A 33 -4.70 -5.56 7.02
C GLN A 33 -6.14 -5.81 6.52
N LEU A 34 -6.38 -6.91 5.82
CA LEU A 34 -7.63 -7.14 5.08
C LEU A 34 -8.86 -7.26 6.00
N ALA A 35 -8.75 -7.98 7.12
CA ALA A 35 -9.86 -8.11 8.07
C ALA A 35 -10.31 -6.75 8.64
N ALA A 36 -9.34 -5.89 8.98
CA ALA A 36 -9.60 -4.54 9.46
C ALA A 36 -10.25 -3.65 8.37
N GLN A 37 -9.74 -3.72 7.13
CA GLN A 37 -10.29 -2.97 6.01
C GLN A 37 -11.73 -3.38 5.67
N CYS A 38 -12.03 -4.68 5.67
CA CYS A 38 -13.37 -5.20 5.41
C CYS A 38 -14.36 -4.83 6.52
N ASN A 39 -13.94 -4.92 7.78
CA ASN A 39 -14.80 -4.47 8.89
C ASN A 39 -15.05 -2.95 8.83
N ALA A 40 -14.01 -2.18 8.49
CA ALA A 40 -14.13 -0.75 8.31
C ALA A 40 -15.04 -0.39 7.12
N SER A 41 -15.07 -1.14 6.02
CA SER A 41 -15.93 -0.81 4.86
C SER A 41 -17.42 -0.89 5.18
N HIS A 42 -17.84 -1.84 6.02
CA HIS A 42 -19.26 -2.00 6.38
C HIS A 42 -19.72 -1.08 7.52
N MET A 43 -18.91 -0.87 8.56
CA MET A 43 -19.31 -0.11 9.77
C MET A 43 -18.25 0.91 10.18
N MET A 44 -17.99 1.90 9.31
CA MET A 44 -16.93 2.91 9.51
C MET A 44 -16.98 3.61 10.86
N LEU A 45 -18.16 4.12 11.25
CA LEU A 45 -18.32 4.91 12.47
C LEU A 45 -18.12 4.04 13.72
N ASP A 46 -18.68 2.84 13.75
CA ASP A 46 -18.51 1.92 14.87
C ASP A 46 -17.07 1.40 14.95
N TYR A 47 -16.41 1.21 13.81
CA TYR A 47 -15.00 0.81 13.75
C TYR A 47 -14.08 1.86 14.38
N ILE A 48 -14.33 3.16 14.14
CA ILE A 48 -13.52 4.25 14.70
C ILE A 48 -13.92 4.65 16.13
N ASN A 49 -15.09 4.21 16.61
CA ASN A 49 -15.65 4.60 17.91
C ASN A 49 -15.00 3.84 19.08
N ASN A 50 -13.68 3.93 19.21
CA ASN A 50 -12.92 3.36 20.31
C ASN A 50 -11.66 4.20 20.60
N TYR A 51 -11.23 4.25 21.86
CA TYR A 51 -10.01 4.96 22.29
C TYR A 51 -8.75 4.48 21.55
N PHE A 52 -8.69 3.20 21.18
CA PHE A 52 -7.57 2.68 20.39
C PHE A 52 -7.48 3.35 19.02
N MET A 53 -8.60 3.63 18.35
CA MET A 53 -8.60 4.29 17.05
C MET A 53 -8.20 5.77 17.18
N VAL A 54 -8.63 6.45 18.24
CA VAL A 54 -8.15 7.81 18.55
C VAL A 54 -6.63 7.83 18.75
N PHE A 55 -6.08 6.84 19.45
CA PHE A 55 -4.63 6.67 19.58
C PHE A 55 -3.94 6.52 18.21
N THR A 56 -4.49 5.69 17.30
CA THR A 56 -3.90 5.54 15.96
C THR A 56 -3.86 6.85 15.18
N VAL A 57 -4.88 7.71 15.32
CA VAL A 57 -4.90 9.05 14.69
C VAL A 57 -3.80 9.95 15.26
N PHE A 58 -3.56 9.93 16.56
CA PHE A 58 -2.43 10.67 17.15
C PHE A 58 -1.07 10.18 16.65
N VAL A 59 -0.90 8.87 16.49
CA VAL A 59 0.30 8.30 15.86
C VAL A 59 0.42 8.76 14.41
N SER A 60 -0.68 8.78 13.64
CA SER A 60 -0.68 9.31 12.27
C SER A 60 -0.26 10.78 12.22
N PHE A 61 -0.72 11.63 13.16
CA PHE A 61 -0.27 13.02 13.23
C PHE A 61 1.22 13.14 13.58
N ALA A 62 1.74 12.29 14.47
CA ALA A 62 3.16 12.27 14.79
C ALA A 62 4.02 11.87 13.57
N ILE A 63 3.57 10.87 12.80
CA ILE A 63 4.21 10.45 11.56
C ILE A 63 4.12 11.54 10.50
N GLU A 64 2.97 12.20 10.36
CA GLU A 64 2.80 13.31 9.43
C GLU A 64 3.72 14.48 9.78
N LEU A 65 3.93 14.76 11.08
CA LEU A 65 4.89 15.75 11.55
C LEU A 65 6.34 15.35 11.19
N SER A 66 6.71 14.08 11.40
CA SER A 66 8.05 13.57 11.06
C SER A 66 8.41 13.73 9.59
N GLY A 67 7.42 13.64 8.70
CA GLY A 67 7.61 13.77 7.26
C GLY A 67 8.13 12.52 6.55
N VAL A 68 8.26 11.37 7.23
CA VAL A 68 8.79 10.13 6.65
C VAL A 68 7.98 9.64 5.46
N LEU A 69 6.67 9.90 5.41
CA LEU A 69 5.75 9.47 4.35
C LEU A 69 5.55 10.51 3.22
N HIS A 70 6.26 11.64 3.23
CA HIS A 70 6.01 12.76 2.32
C HIS A 70 6.38 12.50 0.84
N ALA A 71 7.06 11.40 0.51
CA ALA A 71 7.31 10.99 -0.88
C ALA A 71 6.00 10.83 -1.68
N SER A 72 4.90 10.44 -1.02
CA SER A 72 3.57 10.33 -1.64
C SER A 72 3.06 11.66 -2.19
N TYR A 73 3.31 12.79 -1.49
CA TYR A 73 2.94 14.12 -1.97
C TYR A 73 3.69 14.49 -3.25
N VAL A 74 4.97 14.13 -3.35
CA VAL A 74 5.76 14.37 -4.57
C VAL A 74 5.18 13.59 -5.74
N ILE A 75 4.88 12.30 -5.52
CA ILE A 75 4.25 11.43 -6.53
C ILE A 75 2.89 12.01 -6.92
N GLN A 76 2.06 12.44 -5.97
CA GLN A 76 0.76 13.04 -6.22
C GLN A 76 0.88 14.29 -7.10
N ILE A 77 1.83 15.19 -6.81
CA ILE A 77 2.07 16.39 -7.62
C ILE A 77 2.50 16.02 -9.04
N VAL A 78 3.39 15.03 -9.19
CA VAL A 78 3.85 14.55 -10.51
C VAL A 78 2.68 13.94 -11.30
N VAL A 79 1.93 13.02 -10.70
CA VAL A 79 0.78 12.36 -11.33
C VAL A 79 -0.30 13.38 -11.70
N SER A 80 -0.58 14.36 -10.84
CA SER A 80 -1.57 15.41 -11.10
C SER A 80 -1.17 16.31 -12.27
N LYS A 81 0.13 16.62 -12.38
CA LYS A 81 0.69 17.35 -13.53
C LYS A 81 0.58 16.53 -14.81
N LEU A 82 0.89 15.24 -14.76
CA LEU A 82 0.77 14.33 -15.91
C LEU A 82 -0.68 14.12 -16.34
N ALA A 83 -1.61 14.08 -15.38
CA ALA A 83 -3.04 13.93 -15.63
C ALA A 83 -3.73 15.24 -16.07
N GLY A 84 -3.01 16.37 -16.10
CA GLY A 84 -3.56 17.68 -16.49
C GLY A 84 -4.61 18.25 -15.51
N ARG A 85 -4.72 17.69 -14.30
CA ARG A 85 -5.67 18.13 -13.27
C ARG A 85 -4.88 18.71 -12.10
N PRO A 86 -4.73 20.05 -11.99
CA PRO A 86 -3.96 20.64 -10.90
C PRO A 86 -4.62 20.36 -9.55
N LEU A 87 -3.81 20.02 -8.55
CA LEU A 87 -4.28 19.78 -7.18
C LEU A 87 -4.94 21.04 -6.63
N THR A 88 -6.25 20.97 -6.42
CA THR A 88 -7.01 22.06 -5.81
C THR A 88 -6.95 21.87 -4.29
N SER A 89 -6.02 22.55 -3.64
CA SER A 89 -5.94 22.54 -2.18
C SER A 89 -7.01 23.46 -1.59
N LYS A 90 -7.72 22.98 -0.56
CA LYS A 90 -8.65 23.81 0.24
C LYS A 90 -7.93 24.56 1.37
N GLU A 91 -6.62 24.40 1.50
CA GLU A 91 -5.79 25.05 2.54
C GLU A 91 -5.32 26.44 2.10
N PRO A 92 -5.12 27.38 3.06
CA PRO A 92 -4.55 28.68 2.75
C PRO A 92 -3.14 28.55 2.13
N PRO A 93 -2.72 29.53 1.31
CA PRO A 93 -1.40 29.51 0.68
C PRO A 93 -0.30 29.44 1.75
N ARG A 94 0.65 28.52 1.57
CA ARG A 94 1.74 28.27 2.50
C ARG A 94 2.68 29.47 2.55
N THR A 95 3.05 29.90 3.75
CA THR A 95 4.12 30.90 3.96
C THR A 95 5.46 30.34 3.48
N THR A 96 6.40 31.20 3.09
CA THR A 96 7.74 30.81 2.60
C THR A 96 8.46 29.83 3.53
N SER A 97 8.41 30.05 4.86
CA SER A 97 9.01 29.16 5.86
C SER A 97 8.34 27.78 5.90
N GLN A 98 7.02 27.72 5.80
CA GLN A 98 6.26 26.46 5.74
C GLN A 98 6.55 25.70 4.45
N ASN A 99 6.74 26.40 3.34
CA ASN A 99 7.06 25.78 2.06
C ASN A 99 8.46 25.14 2.09
N ILE A 100 9.45 25.82 2.67
CA ILE A 100 10.80 25.27 2.86
C ILE A 100 10.75 24.03 3.77
N PHE A 101 10.03 24.11 4.89
CA PHE A 101 9.87 22.98 5.81
C PHE A 101 9.18 21.78 5.15
N PHE A 102 8.16 22.03 4.33
CA PHE A 102 7.46 20.99 3.55
C PHE A 102 8.40 20.30 2.56
N TRP A 103 9.11 21.08 1.73
CA TRP A 103 10.02 20.53 0.72
C TRP A 103 11.24 19.82 1.34
N GLY A 104 11.76 20.31 2.47
CA GLY A 104 12.84 19.63 3.20
C GLY A 104 12.44 18.22 3.64
N ARG A 105 11.23 18.06 4.20
CA ARG A 105 10.70 16.74 4.59
C ARG A 105 10.40 15.85 3.39
N CYS A 106 9.90 16.43 2.29
CA CYS A 106 9.72 15.69 1.03
C CYS A 106 11.06 15.13 0.52
N LEU A 107 12.13 15.94 0.54
CA LEU A 107 13.47 15.52 0.12
C LEU A 107 14.00 14.40 1.00
N MET A 108 13.88 14.52 2.32
CA MET A 108 14.26 13.47 3.28
C MET A 108 13.51 12.16 3.00
N SER A 109 12.19 12.22 2.84
CA SER A 109 11.36 11.04 2.56
C SER A 109 11.75 10.35 1.24
N VAL A 110 11.94 11.13 0.16
CA VAL A 110 12.40 10.59 -1.13
C VAL A 110 13.78 9.95 -0.99
N ALA A 111 14.70 10.55 -0.25
CA ALA A 111 16.02 9.97 0.00
C ALA A 111 15.94 8.63 0.75
N ILE A 112 15.08 8.53 1.77
CA ILE A 112 14.84 7.28 2.51
C ILE A 112 14.28 6.19 1.59
N VAL A 113 13.31 6.52 0.74
CA VAL A 113 12.72 5.56 -0.20
C VAL A 113 13.75 5.09 -1.23
N ILE A 114 14.54 6.00 -1.80
CA ILE A 114 15.61 5.65 -2.75
C ILE A 114 16.64 4.73 -2.07
N PHE A 115 17.05 5.06 -0.84
CA PHE A 115 17.96 4.23 -0.06
C PHE A 115 17.38 2.83 0.19
N ALA A 116 16.12 2.73 0.58
CA ALA A 116 15.45 1.45 0.80
C ALA A 116 15.38 0.59 -0.48
N ILE A 117 15.10 1.21 -1.63
CA ILE A 117 15.10 0.53 -2.93
C ILE A 117 16.50 0.01 -3.25
N ILE A 118 17.55 0.83 -3.06
CA ILE A 118 18.94 0.43 -3.32
C ILE A 118 19.33 -0.76 -2.45
N VAL A 119 19.09 -0.70 -1.13
CA VAL A 119 19.42 -1.80 -0.21
C VAL A 119 18.69 -3.09 -0.61
N THR A 120 17.43 -2.98 -1.01
CA THR A 120 16.63 -4.12 -1.47
C THR A 120 17.21 -4.73 -2.75
N LEU A 121 17.57 -3.90 -3.73
CA LEU A 121 18.19 -4.35 -4.98
C LEU A 121 19.55 -5.01 -4.73
N VAL A 122 20.39 -4.43 -3.87
CA VAL A 122 21.69 -5.02 -3.48
C VAL A 122 21.48 -6.37 -2.81
N ALA A 123 20.57 -6.48 -1.84
CA ALA A 123 20.28 -7.75 -1.17
C ALA A 123 19.77 -8.83 -2.15
N LEU A 124 19.00 -8.43 -3.17
CA LEU A 124 18.47 -9.32 -4.20
C LEU A 124 19.56 -9.79 -5.17
N PHE A 125 20.46 -8.91 -5.59
CA PHE A 125 21.61 -9.28 -6.42
C PHE A 125 22.64 -10.13 -5.67
N GLU A 126 22.81 -9.92 -4.37
CA GLU A 126 23.66 -10.74 -3.49
C GLU A 126 23.03 -12.09 -3.11
N GLY A 127 21.78 -12.35 -3.51
CA GLY A 127 21.10 -13.60 -3.19
C GLY A 127 20.81 -13.79 -1.70
N LYS A 128 20.78 -12.71 -0.91
CA LYS A 128 20.48 -12.74 0.54
C LYS A 128 18.98 -12.84 0.85
N THR A 129 18.16 -13.06 -0.18
CA THR A 129 16.69 -13.13 -0.06
C THR A 129 16.23 -14.59 -0.01
N THR A 130 15.01 -14.84 0.50
CA THR A 130 14.41 -16.19 0.60
C THR A 130 13.97 -16.77 -0.75
N MET A 131 14.40 -16.17 -1.87
CA MET A 131 14.08 -16.64 -3.23
C MET A 131 14.71 -18.01 -3.49
N TRP A 132 13.99 -18.84 -4.24
CA TRP A 132 14.46 -20.19 -4.60
C TRP A 132 15.81 -20.12 -5.31
N LYS A 133 16.76 -20.94 -4.84
CA LYS A 133 18.14 -21.01 -5.36
C LYS A 133 18.23 -21.30 -6.86
N SER A 134 17.16 -21.81 -7.46
CA SER A 134 17.07 -22.14 -8.89
C SER A 134 16.73 -20.94 -9.80
N ILE A 135 16.37 -19.77 -9.24
CA ILE A 135 16.01 -18.58 -10.02
C ILE A 135 17.24 -17.68 -10.18
N PRO A 136 17.66 -17.32 -11.41
CA PRO A 136 18.74 -16.36 -11.63
C PRO A 136 18.44 -15.00 -11.00
N ASN A 137 19.46 -14.34 -10.42
CA ASN A 137 19.29 -13.09 -9.68
C ASN A 137 18.62 -11.99 -10.52
N SER A 138 18.91 -11.89 -11.81
CA SER A 138 18.27 -10.93 -12.72
C SER A 138 16.76 -11.17 -12.87
N VAL A 139 16.33 -12.43 -12.91
CA VAL A 139 14.90 -12.79 -13.01
C VAL A 139 14.19 -12.44 -11.70
N ALA A 140 14.85 -12.61 -10.56
CA ALA A 140 14.30 -12.24 -9.26
C ALA A 140 14.02 -10.73 -9.16
N VAL A 141 14.89 -9.88 -9.71
CA VAL A 141 14.68 -8.41 -9.76
C VAL A 141 13.48 -8.03 -10.62
N ILE A 142 13.35 -8.64 -11.79
CA ILE A 142 12.19 -8.40 -12.67
C ILE A 142 10.90 -8.81 -11.94
N LEU A 143 10.90 -10.00 -11.33
CA LEU A 143 9.77 -10.52 -10.58
C LEU A 143 9.40 -9.62 -9.39
N PHE A 144 10.40 -9.08 -8.68
CA PHE A 144 10.18 -8.11 -7.60
C PHE A 144 9.40 -6.88 -8.08
N PHE A 145 9.83 -6.23 -9.17
CA PHE A 145 9.12 -5.06 -9.69
C PHE A 145 7.72 -5.39 -10.22
N VAL A 146 7.55 -6.53 -10.88
CA VAL A 146 6.24 -6.97 -11.38
C VAL A 146 5.28 -7.21 -10.21
N LEU A 147 5.69 -7.99 -9.21
CA LEU A 147 4.85 -8.28 -8.05
C LEU A 147 4.56 -7.02 -7.23
N MET A 148 5.56 -6.16 -7.01
CA MET A 148 5.37 -4.87 -6.32
C MET A 148 4.37 -3.97 -7.07
N SER A 149 4.41 -3.97 -8.41
CA SER A 149 3.46 -3.20 -9.23
C SER A 149 2.04 -3.75 -9.13
N VAL A 150 1.88 -5.08 -9.15
CA VAL A 150 0.57 -5.73 -8.99
C VAL A 150 -0.02 -5.43 -7.61
N VAL A 151 0.76 -5.62 -6.54
CA VAL A 151 0.30 -5.32 -5.17
C VAL A 151 -0.07 -3.85 -5.03
N GLY A 152 0.77 -2.93 -5.52
CA GLY A 152 0.47 -1.50 -5.49
C GLY A 152 -0.81 -1.12 -6.24
N LEU A 153 -1.08 -1.77 -7.37
CA LEU A 153 -2.32 -1.58 -8.13
C LEU A 153 -3.54 -2.12 -7.37
N LEU A 154 -3.43 -3.30 -6.75
CA LEU A 154 -4.52 -3.91 -5.99
C LEU A 154 -4.90 -3.08 -4.76
N GLU A 155 -3.93 -2.61 -3.99
CA GLU A 155 -4.15 -1.72 -2.84
C GLU A 155 -4.75 -0.37 -3.30
N GLY A 156 -4.22 0.20 -4.38
CA GLY A 156 -4.75 1.45 -4.96
C GLY A 156 -6.19 1.30 -5.44
N MET A 157 -6.54 0.13 -5.98
CA MET A 157 -7.89 -0.18 -6.44
C MET A 157 -8.90 -0.28 -5.28
N GLN A 158 -8.52 -0.85 -4.13
CA GLN A 158 -9.37 -0.89 -2.94
C GLN A 158 -9.78 0.52 -2.46
N ILE A 159 -8.82 1.47 -2.46
CA ILE A 159 -9.08 2.87 -2.11
C ILE A 159 -9.97 3.54 -3.18
N ALA A 160 -9.70 3.27 -4.46
CA ALA A 160 -10.49 3.81 -5.56
C ALA A 160 -11.95 3.33 -5.51
N PHE A 161 -12.20 2.05 -5.20
CA PHE A 161 -13.54 1.52 -5.01
C PHE A 161 -14.26 2.21 -3.86
N PHE A 162 -13.58 2.45 -2.74
CA PHE A 162 -14.18 3.21 -1.64
C PHE A 162 -14.50 4.67 -2.00
N ALA A 163 -13.69 5.33 -2.85
CA ALA A 163 -14.00 6.67 -3.31
C ALA A 163 -15.22 6.68 -4.26
N VAL A 164 -15.29 5.69 -5.16
CA VAL A 164 -16.38 5.56 -6.15
C VAL A 164 -17.74 5.30 -5.51
N THR A 165 -17.82 4.58 -4.38
CA THR A 165 -19.11 4.40 -3.66
C THR A 165 -19.71 5.69 -3.12
N LYS A 166 -18.93 6.77 -3.06
CA LYS A 166 -19.37 8.10 -2.60
C LYS A 166 -19.69 9.06 -3.75
N MET A 167 -19.51 8.66 -5.00
CA MET A 167 -19.78 9.48 -6.17
C MET A 167 -21.15 9.14 -6.75
N ASP A 168 -21.85 10.15 -7.29
CA ASP A 168 -23.09 9.91 -8.01
C ASP A 168 -22.81 9.30 -9.39
N LYS A 169 -23.73 8.48 -9.90
CA LYS A 169 -23.56 7.78 -11.20
C LYS A 169 -23.36 8.74 -12.38
N GLU A 170 -23.81 9.98 -12.23
CA GLU A 170 -23.69 11.07 -13.21
C GLU A 170 -22.26 11.64 -13.27
N GLU A 171 -21.47 11.51 -12.19
CA GLU A 171 -20.09 11.99 -12.08
C GLU A 171 -19.04 11.00 -12.59
N LEU A 172 -19.43 9.76 -12.92
CA LEU A 172 -18.53 8.66 -13.30
C LEU A 172 -17.75 8.84 -14.62
N GLY A 173 -17.85 10.02 -15.26
CA GLY A 173 -17.15 10.34 -16.49
C GLY A 173 -17.56 9.44 -17.65
N ASP A 174 -16.79 9.44 -18.75
CA ASP A 174 -17.13 8.69 -19.97
C ASP A 174 -16.17 7.52 -20.29
N ALA A 175 -15.29 7.20 -19.35
CA ALA A 175 -14.33 6.12 -19.53
C ALA A 175 -15.03 4.75 -19.48
N LYS A 176 -15.11 4.08 -20.64
CA LYS A 176 -15.79 2.78 -20.82
C LYS A 176 -15.36 1.72 -19.82
N CYS A 177 -14.06 1.57 -19.57
CA CYS A 177 -13.56 0.57 -18.61
C CYS A 177 -13.91 0.92 -17.16
N ALA A 178 -13.95 2.20 -16.80
CA ALA A 178 -14.36 2.61 -15.46
C ALA A 178 -15.85 2.33 -15.23
N LYS A 179 -16.70 2.65 -16.22
CA LYS A 179 -18.14 2.32 -16.19
C LYS A 179 -18.35 0.81 -16.05
N MET A 180 -17.68 0.00 -16.85
CA MET A 180 -17.81 -1.48 -16.76
C MET A 180 -17.43 -2.02 -15.37
N THR A 181 -16.34 -1.52 -14.77
CA THR A 181 -15.96 -1.93 -13.41
C THR A 181 -16.97 -1.46 -12.36
N CYS A 182 -17.49 -0.24 -12.49
CA CYS A 182 -18.51 0.29 -11.58
C CYS A 182 -19.84 -0.45 -11.73
N ASP A 183 -20.26 -0.75 -12.96
CA ASP A 183 -21.46 -1.51 -13.24
C ASP A 183 -21.36 -2.88 -12.57
N LEU A 184 -20.24 -3.60 -12.73
CA LEU A 184 -19.99 -4.86 -12.02
C LEU A 184 -19.98 -4.72 -10.48
N LEU A 185 -19.45 -3.62 -9.96
CA LEU A 185 -19.42 -3.32 -8.52
C LEU A 185 -20.84 -3.11 -7.96
N PHE A 186 -21.73 -2.50 -8.75
CA PHE A 186 -23.07 -2.08 -8.34
C PHE A 186 -24.23 -2.93 -8.87
N ASP A 187 -23.97 -3.91 -9.76
CA ASP A 187 -24.97 -4.74 -10.49
C ASP A 187 -25.96 -5.48 -9.57
N ALA A 188 -25.58 -5.71 -8.31
CA ALA A 188 -26.38 -6.44 -7.33
C ALA A 188 -26.84 -5.59 -6.13
N ASN A 189 -27.23 -4.32 -6.35
CA ASN A 189 -27.65 -3.39 -5.29
C ASN A 189 -26.61 -3.19 -4.18
N GLY A 190 -25.32 -3.22 -4.53
CA GLY A 190 -24.23 -3.01 -3.57
C GLY A 190 -24.00 -4.14 -2.57
N ARG A 191 -24.60 -5.33 -2.74
CA ARG A 191 -24.41 -6.50 -1.85
C ARG A 191 -22.99 -7.08 -1.82
N ASN A 192 -22.12 -6.67 -2.73
CA ASN A 192 -20.74 -7.15 -2.85
C ASN A 192 -19.72 -6.22 -2.15
N LEU A 193 -20.20 -5.20 -1.43
CA LEU A 193 -19.43 -4.25 -0.62
C LEU A 193 -20.08 -4.09 0.75
#